data_AF-A0A976D2S6-F1
#
_entry.id   AF-A0A976D2S6-F1
#
_cell.length_a   1.000
_cell.length_b   1.000
_cell.length_c   1.000
_cell.angle_alpha   90.00
_cell.angle_beta   90.00
_cell.angle_gamma   90.00
#
_symmetry.space_group_name_H-M   'P 1'
#
loop_
_entity.id
_entity.type
_entity.pdbx_description
1 polymer ?
#
loop_
_entity_poly.entity_id
_entity_poly.type
_entity_poly.pdbx_seq_one_letter_code
_entity_poly.pdbx_strand_id
1 'polypeptide(L)'
;VADLDRTIYIRSEPLKAADAILRQLAHYPYHVGQIVYLGKCLAGPDWQSLSIPKGASAQYLQKVQAEQQQKAATDPNSSPTEK
;
A
#
# COMPACT_ATOMS: atom_id res chain seq x y z
N VAL A 1 -16.03 18.85 -1.44
CA VAL A 1 -15.74 18.44 -0.04
C VAL A 1 -17.01 18.13 0.76
N ALA A 2 -18.21 18.58 0.35
CA ALA A 2 -19.46 18.37 1.10
C ALA A 2 -19.95 16.90 1.20
N ASP A 3 -19.66 16.04 0.22
CA ASP A 3 -20.24 14.68 0.20
C ASP A 3 -19.69 13.73 1.27
N LEU A 4 -18.42 13.91 1.66
CA LEU A 4 -17.77 13.06 2.67
C LEU A 4 -18.26 13.33 4.09
N ASP A 5 -18.75 14.54 4.36
CA ASP A 5 -19.37 14.92 5.63
C ASP A 5 -20.87 14.57 5.71
N ARG A 6 -21.46 14.12 4.59
CA ARG A 6 -22.87 13.72 4.55
C ARG A 6 -23.14 12.60 5.56
N THR A 7 -24.19 12.75 6.35
CA THR A 7 -24.69 11.66 7.19
C THR A 7 -25.38 10.61 6.32
N ILE A 8 -24.94 9.37 6.45
CA ILE A 8 -25.56 8.18 5.89
C ILE A 8 -25.92 7.22 7.02
N TYR A 9 -26.82 6.28 6.75
CA TYR A 9 -27.26 5.30 7.74
C TYR A 9 -26.81 3.90 7.33
N ILE A 10 -26.09 3.21 8.20
CA ILE A 10 -25.74 1.81 8.05
C ILE A 10 -26.36 1.05 9.21
N ARG A 11 -27.27 0.11 8.91
CA ARG A 11 -28.01 -0.65 9.94
C ARG A 11 -28.69 0.27 10.98
N SER A 12 -29.29 1.36 10.50
CA SER A 12 -29.93 2.41 11.30
C SER A 12 -28.98 3.24 12.18
N GLU A 13 -27.67 3.05 12.10
CA GLU A 13 -26.69 3.90 12.78
C GLU A 13 -26.25 5.05 11.87
N PRO A 14 -26.31 6.32 12.33
CA PRO A 14 -25.82 7.45 11.56
C PRO A 14 -24.29 7.51 11.58
N LEU A 15 -23.69 7.66 10.40
CA LEU A 15 -22.25 7.78 10.20
C LEU A 15 -21.98 8.88 9.16
N LYS A 16 -20.83 9.55 9.23
CA LYS A 16 -20.38 10.33 8.07
C LYS A 16 -20.01 9.37 6.94
N ALA A 17 -20.21 9.80 5.70
CA ALA A 17 -19.80 9.04 4.53
C ALA A 17 -18.29 8.68 4.57
N ALA A 18 -17.44 9.58 5.05
CA ALA A 18 -16.03 9.30 5.30
C ALA A 18 -15.80 8.16 6.31
N ASP A 19 -16.51 8.16 7.43
CA ASP A 19 -16.38 7.13 8.48
C ASP A 19 -16.83 5.76 7.97
N ALA A 20 -17.90 5.72 7.18
CA ALA A 20 -18.37 4.51 6.53
C ALA A 20 -17.32 3.93 5.56
N ILE A 21 -16.67 4.78 4.76
CA ILE A 21 -15.59 4.37 3.85
C ILE A 21 -14.39 3.86 4.66
N LEU A 22 -13.97 4.59 5.70
CA LEU A 22 -12.86 4.19 6.56
C LEU A 22 -13.12 2.84 7.23
N ARG A 23 -14.35 2.57 7.65
CA ARG A 23 -14.74 1.26 8.20
C ARG A 23 -14.55 0.13 7.20
N GLN A 24 -14.96 0.32 5.94
CA GLN A 24 -14.74 -0.68 4.88
C GLN A 24 -13.26 -0.82 4.54
N LEU A 25 -12.54 0.29 4.45
CA LEU A 25 -11.11 0.31 4.19
C LEU A 25 -10.33 -0.44 5.27
N ALA A 26 -10.74 -0.35 6.53
CA ALA A 26 -10.14 -1.11 7.63
C ALA A 26 -10.54 -2.59 7.63
N HIS A 27 -11.72 -2.93 7.09
CA HIS A 27 -12.23 -4.30 7.01
C HIS A 27 -11.59 -5.10 5.88
N TYR A 28 -11.38 -4.52 4.69
CA TYR A 28 -10.84 -5.26 3.55
C TYR A 28 -9.46 -5.93 3.81
N PRO A 29 -8.49 -5.27 4.47
CA PRO A 29 -7.21 -5.89 4.82
C PRO A 29 -7.37 -7.15 5.70
N TYR A 30 -8.40 -7.23 6.52
CA TYR A 30 -8.67 -8.42 7.34
C TYR A 30 -9.00 -9.62 6.45
N HIS A 31 -9.91 -9.46 5.50
CA HIS A 31 -10.28 -10.53 4.57
C HIS A 31 -9.17 -10.85 3.57
N VAL A 32 -8.48 -9.84 3.05
CA VAL A 32 -7.31 -10.03 2.19
C VAL A 32 -6.23 -10.80 2.96
N GLY A 33 -6.00 -10.47 4.22
CA GLY A 33 -5.07 -11.19 5.10
C GLY A 33 -5.44 -12.65 5.28
N GLN A 34 -6.72 -12.96 5.52
CA GLN A 34 -7.20 -14.33 5.63
C GLN A 34 -6.96 -15.13 4.33
N ILE A 35 -7.26 -14.54 3.17
CA ILE A 35 -7.06 -15.18 1.86
C ILE A 35 -5.56 -15.43 1.61
N VAL A 36 -4.71 -14.41 1.82
CA VAL A 36 -3.26 -14.52 1.64
C VAL A 36 -2.66 -15.55 2.59
N TYR A 37 -3.13 -15.59 3.84
CA TYR A 37 -2.66 -16.56 4.82
C TYR A 37 -2.98 -18.00 4.40
N LEU A 38 -4.23 -18.26 3.97
CA LEU A 38 -4.63 -19.56 3.44
C LEU A 38 -3.81 -19.94 2.21
N GLY A 39 -3.64 -19.02 1.24
CA GLY A 39 -2.81 -19.23 0.05
C GLY A 39 -1.37 -19.59 0.41
N LYS A 40 -0.78 -18.91 1.40
CA LYS A 40 0.56 -19.19 1.90
C LYS A 40 0.66 -20.56 2.57
N CYS A 41 -0.34 -20.94 3.37
CA CYS A 41 -0.38 -22.27 3.98
C CYS A 41 -0.48 -23.38 2.93
N LEU A 42 -1.28 -23.18 1.87
CA LEU A 42 -1.47 -24.15 0.79
C LEU A 42 -0.24 -24.28 -0.12
N ALA A 43 0.40 -23.17 -0.46
CA ALA A 43 1.61 -23.17 -1.29
C ALA A 43 2.87 -23.63 -0.52
N GLY A 44 2.89 -23.45 0.81
CA GLY A 44 3.98 -23.91 1.65
C GLY A 44 5.35 -23.38 1.19
N PRO A 45 6.34 -24.25 0.90
CA PRO A 45 7.66 -23.85 0.40
C PRO A 45 7.63 -23.12 -0.94
N ASP A 46 6.62 -23.39 -1.79
CA ASP A 46 6.48 -22.79 -3.12
C ASP A 46 5.85 -21.39 -3.06
N TRP A 47 5.51 -20.90 -1.86
CA TRP A 47 4.94 -19.56 -1.70
C TRP A 47 5.93 -18.47 -2.14
N GLN A 48 5.53 -17.69 -3.13
CA GLN A 48 6.25 -16.50 -3.58
C GLN A 48 5.72 -15.26 -2.86
N SER A 49 6.63 -14.44 -2.31
CA SER A 49 6.27 -13.19 -1.64
C SER A 49 5.59 -12.22 -2.61
N LEU A 50 4.40 -11.71 -2.25
CA LEU A 50 3.65 -10.72 -3.04
C LEU A 50 4.22 -9.30 -2.92
N SER A 51 5.24 -9.12 -2.10
CA SER A 51 5.95 -7.87 -1.86
C SER A 51 7.41 -8.19 -1.52
N ILE A 52 8.10 -7.33 -0.77
CA ILE A 52 9.47 -7.54 -0.35
C ILE A 52 9.55 -8.77 0.58
N PRO A 53 10.37 -9.78 0.27
CA PRO A 53 10.57 -10.92 1.15
C PRO A 53 10.98 -10.49 2.56
N LYS A 54 10.57 -11.27 3.56
CA LYS A 54 10.89 -10.98 4.97
C LYS A 54 12.41 -10.87 5.16
N GLY A 55 12.85 -9.75 5.72
CA GLY A 55 14.27 -9.46 5.95
C GLY A 55 15.00 -8.79 4.78
N ALA A 56 14.38 -8.67 3.60
CA ALA A 56 14.99 -8.07 2.42
C ALA A 56 14.72 -6.56 2.24
N SER A 57 14.03 -5.91 3.19
CA SER A 57 13.62 -4.50 3.07
C SER A 57 14.78 -3.53 2.86
N ALA A 58 15.88 -3.69 3.60
CA ALA A 58 17.04 -2.81 3.47
C ALA A 58 17.72 -2.94 2.10
N GLN A 59 17.88 -4.18 1.60
CA GLN A 59 18.44 -4.45 0.28
C GLN A 59 17.56 -3.88 -0.84
N TYR A 60 16.24 -4.06 -0.72
CA TYR A 60 15.28 -3.48 -1.67
C TYR A 60 15.37 -1.94 -1.69
N LEU A 61 15.45 -1.30 -0.53
CA LEU A 61 15.56 0.16 -0.43
C LEU A 61 16.84 0.69 -1.11
N GLN A 62 17.99 0.04 -0.85
CA GLN A 62 19.26 0.40 -1.49
C GLN A 62 19.17 0.31 -3.01
N LYS A 63 18.56 -0.77 -3.54
CA LYS A 63 18.34 -0.95 -4.97
C LYS A 63 17.50 0.18 -5.57
N VAL A 64 16.36 0.51 -4.94
CA VAL A 64 15.50 1.59 -5.39
C VAL A 64 16.24 2.94 -5.39
N GLN A 65 17.02 3.24 -4.35
CA GLN A 65 17.80 4.49 -4.28
C GLN A 65 18.85 4.58 -5.39
N ALA A 66 19.58 3.49 -5.66
CA ALA A 66 20.56 3.45 -6.74
C ALA A 66 19.90 3.67 -8.12
N GLU A 67 18.75 3.04 -8.37
CA GLU A 67 17.98 3.23 -9.62
C GLU A 67 17.49 4.67 -9.78
N GLN A 68 17.07 5.33 -8.69
CA GLN A 68 16.65 6.73 -8.73
C GLN A 68 17.83 7.68 -9.01
N GLN A 69 18.99 7.44 -8.40
CA GLN A 69 20.21 8.22 -8.67
C GLN A 69 20.68 8.08 -10.12
N GLN A 70 20.59 6.86 -10.68
CA GLN A 70 20.95 6.62 -12.07
C GLN A 70 19.97 7.30 -13.04
N LYS A 71 18.67 7.30 -12.74
CA LYS A 71 17.65 8.05 -13.50
C LYS A 71 17.88 9.56 -13.44
N ALA A 72 18.17 10.09 -12.26
CA ALA A 72 18.48 11.51 -12.09
C ALA A 72 19.77 11.92 -12.84
N ALA A 73 20.77 11.04 -12.91
CA ALA A 73 22.02 11.31 -13.64
C ALA A 73 21.89 11.18 -15.18
N THR A 74 20.81 10.55 -15.67
CA THR A 74 20.58 10.32 -17.11
C THR A 74 19.47 11.21 -17.68
N ASP A 75 18.81 12.02 -16.84
CA ASP A 75 17.83 13.00 -17.28
C ASP A 75 18.53 14.23 -17.88
N PRO A 76 18.37 14.52 -19.19
CA PRO A 76 18.99 15.68 -19.82
C PRO A 76 18.41 17.02 -19.35
N ASN A 77 17.33 17.01 -18.54
CA ASN A 77 16.69 18.21 -18.00
C ASN A 77 16.87 18.37 -16.48
N SER A 78 17.68 17.54 -15.84
CA SER A 78 18.06 17.74 -14.44
C SER A 78 19.15 18.82 -14.34
N SER A 79 18.74 20.08 -14.29
CA SER A 79 19.63 21.17 -13.88
C SER A 79 20.16 20.89 -12.46
N PRO A 80 21.45 21.16 -12.16
CA PRO A 80 21.94 21.07 -10.80
C PRO A 80 21.20 22.13 -9.96
N THR A 81 20.40 21.69 -8.99
CA THR A 81 19.89 22.58 -7.96
C THR A 81 21.10 23.20 -7.26
N GLU A 82 21.22 24.52 -7.34
CA GLU A 82 22.25 25.31 -6.65
C GLU A 82 22.25 25.02 -5.15
N LYS A 83 23.45 25.15 -4.59
CA LYS A 83 23.86 24.81 -3.22
C LYS A 83 23.01 25.42 -2.12
#